data_AF-A0A0C9XSZ0-F1
#
_entry.id   AF-A0A0C9XSZ0-F1
#
_cell.length_a   1.000
_cell.length_b   1.000
_cell.length_c   1.000
_cell.angle_alpha   90.00
_cell.angle_beta   90.00
_cell.angle_gamma   90.00
#
_symmetry.space_group_name_H-M   'P 1'
#
loop_
_entity.id
_entity.type
_entity.pdbx_description
1 polymer ?
#
loop_
_entity_poly.entity_id
_entity_poly.type
_entity_poly.pdbx_seq_one_letter_code
_entity_poly.pdbx_strand_id
1 'polypeptide(L)' 'INYYSSASNRTTSDAGIPGRPNSSIRFTGRTDVLAILKEHFTAESNDKLRCRKFFLLYGMGGIGKTQICLRFIEDMSYWD' A
#
# COMPACT_ATOMS: atom_id res chain seq x y z
N ILE A 1 -8.64 36.07 3.60
CA ILE A 1 -9.00 35.14 2.51
C ILE A 1 -9.95 34.11 3.11
N ASN A 2 -11.25 34.22 2.81
CA ASN A 2 -12.27 33.28 3.31
C ASN A 2 -12.35 32.09 2.36
N TYR A 3 -12.07 30.88 2.86
CA TYR A 3 -12.35 29.65 2.11
C TYR A 3 -13.82 29.29 2.26
N TYR A 4 -14.54 29.32 1.14
CA TYR A 4 -15.91 28.83 1.04
C TYR A 4 -15.90 27.30 1.23
N SER A 5 -16.50 26.82 2.32
CA SER A 5 -16.74 25.38 2.52
C SER A 5 -17.99 25.00 1.74
N SER A 6 -17.81 24.47 0.53
CA SER A 6 -18.91 23.79 -0.17
C SER A 6 -19.05 22.39 0.43
N ALA A 7 -19.99 22.25 1.37
CA ALA A 7 -20.48 20.96 1.84
C ALA A 7 -20.99 20.16 0.63
N SER A 8 -20.18 19.20 0.18
CA SER A 8 -20.55 18.24 -0.84
C SER A 8 -21.58 17.30 -0.23
N ASN A 9 -22.83 17.42 -0.68
CA ASN A 9 -23.91 16.48 -0.38
C ASN A 9 -23.58 15.13 -1.02
N ARG A 10 -22.77 14.30 -0.35
CA ARG A 10 -22.62 12.90 -0.72
C ARG A 10 -23.76 12.12 -0.09
N THR A 11 -24.69 11.70 -0.93
CA THR A 11 -25.56 10.55 -0.69
C THR A 11 -24.70 9.41 -0.16
N THR A 12 -24.89 9.06 1.11
CA THR A 12 -24.32 7.89 1.77
C THR A 12 -24.97 6.65 1.17
N SER A 13 -24.49 6.19 0.02
CA SER A 13 -24.63 4.78 -0.32
C SER A 13 -23.73 4.01 0.62
N ASP A 14 -24.34 3.22 1.49
CA ASP A 14 -23.76 2.18 2.34
C ASP A 14 -23.09 1.07 1.52
N ALA A 15 -22.25 1.46 0.56
CA ALA A 15 -21.35 0.57 -0.14
C ALA A 15 -20.14 0.41 0.77
N GLY A 16 -20.22 -0.55 1.69
CA GLY A 16 -19.07 -1.00 2.46
C GLY A 16 -17.89 -1.16 1.50
N ILE A 17 -16.76 -0.53 1.84
CA ILE A 17 -15.55 -0.61 1.03
C ILE A 17 -15.23 -2.11 0.86
N PRO A 18 -15.20 -2.64 -0.38
CA PRO A 18 -14.83 -4.03 -0.59
C PRO A 18 -13.48 -4.27 0.09
N GLY A 19 -13.42 -5.26 0.98
CA GLY A 19 -12.19 -5.62 1.68
C GLY A 19 -11.05 -5.81 0.68
N ARG A 20 -9.84 -5.43 1.08
CA ARG A 20 -8.63 -5.65 0.27
C ARG A 20 -8.54 -7.14 -0.10
N PRO A 21 -8.41 -7.50 -1.39
CA PRO A 21 -8.23 -8.89 -1.76
C PRO A 21 -6.84 -9.38 -1.32
N ASN A 22 -6.72 -10.68 -1.08
CA ASN A 22 -5.43 -11.32 -0.86
C ASN A 22 -4.62 -11.41 -2.17
N SER A 23 -3.31 -11.60 -2.03
CA SER A 23 -2.48 -12.01 -3.15
C SER A 23 -2.94 -13.38 -3.67
N SER A 24 -2.73 -13.58 -4.97
CA SER A 24 -3.05 -14.85 -5.61
C SER A 24 -2.12 -15.94 -5.09
N ILE A 25 -2.66 -17.11 -4.77
CA ILE A 25 -1.85 -18.29 -4.41
C ILE A 25 -0.87 -18.71 -5.52
N ARG A 26 -1.12 -18.29 -6.76
CA ARG A 26 -0.24 -18.55 -7.92
C ARG A 26 0.83 -17.48 -8.10
N PHE A 27 0.77 -16.39 -7.33
CA PHE A 27 1.81 -15.37 -7.33
C PHE A 27 3.01 -15.88 -6.53
N THR A 28 4.11 -16.13 -7.23
CA THR A 28 5.35 -16.67 -6.67
C THR A 28 6.55 -15.83 -7.10
N GLY A 29 7.68 -16.00 -6.39
CA GLY A 29 8.91 -15.24 -6.65
C GLY A 29 8.84 -13.79 -6.16
N ARG A 30 9.68 -12.91 -6.75
CA ARG A 30 9.82 -11.47 -6.39
C ARG A 30 10.20 -11.21 -4.93
N THR A 31 10.86 -12.18 -4.31
CA THR A 31 11.36 -12.09 -2.93
C THR A 31 12.40 -10.99 -2.76
N ASP A 32 13.19 -10.72 -3.80
CA ASP A 32 14.12 -9.60 -3.90
C ASP A 32 13.40 -8.26 -3.75
N VAL A 33 12.32 -8.04 -4.51
CA VAL A 33 11.54 -6.80 -4.45
C VAL A 33 10.83 -6.66 -3.10
N LEU A 34 10.29 -7.77 -2.56
CA LEU A 34 9.65 -7.78 -1.24
C LEU A 34 10.65 -7.45 -0.12
N ALA A 35 11.89 -7.93 -0.21
CA ALA A 35 12.95 -7.62 0.75
C ALA A 35 13.30 -6.12 0.72
N ILE A 36 13.44 -5.53 -0.47
CA ILE A 36 13.70 -4.09 -0.64
C ILE A 36 12.55 -3.25 -0.07
N LEU A 37 11.30 -3.65 -0.33
CA LEU A 37 10.12 -3.00 0.26
C LEU A 37 10.15 -3.08 1.79
N LYS A 38 10.45 -4.26 2.34
CA LYS A 38 10.53 -4.46 3.79
C LYS A 38 11.58 -3.55 4.41
N GLU A 39 12.80 -3.60 3.91
CA GLU A 39 13.89 -2.74 4.36
C GLU A 39 13.51 -1.26 4.31
N HIS A 40 12.98 -0.79 3.18
CA HIS A 40 12.59 0.62 3.02
C HIS A 40 11.57 1.06 4.09
N PHE A 41 10.51 0.28 4.30
CA PHE A 41 9.44 0.66 5.22
C PHE A 41 9.78 0.42 6.69
N THR A 42 10.59 -0.58 7.03
CA THR A 42 10.95 -0.90 8.43
C THR A 42 12.25 -0.25 8.91
N ALA A 43 13.08 0.31 8.02
CA ALA A 43 14.29 1.00 8.45
C ALA A 43 13.95 2.12 9.44
N GLU A 44 14.50 2.06 10.65
CA GLU A 44 14.33 3.10 11.66
C GLU A 44 14.86 4.43 11.11
N SER A 45 14.00 5.45 11.09
CA SER A 45 14.46 6.80 10.78
C SER A 45 15.00 7.43 12.05
N ASN A 46 16.27 7.83 12.05
CA ASN A 46 16.84 8.68 13.11
C ASN A 46 16.19 10.08 13.17
N ASP A 47 15.25 10.35 12.26
CA ASP A 47 14.52 11.59 12.20
C ASP A 47 13.43 11.63 13.28
N LYS A 48 13.47 12.66 14.13
CA LYS A 48 12.53 12.84 15.26
C LYS A 48 11.09 13.06 14.77
N LEU A 49 10.92 13.36 13.48
CA LEU A 49 9.64 13.47 12.80
C LEU A 49 9.52 12.28 11.84
N ARG A 50 8.73 11.27 12.23
CA ARG A 50 8.42 10.13 11.35
C ARG A 50 7.73 10.63 10.08
N CYS A 51 8.51 10.85 9.03
CA CYS A 51 8.00 11.26 7.73
C CYS A 51 7.33 10.07 7.03
N ARG A 52 6.28 10.36 6.25
CA ARG A 52 5.61 9.35 5.43
C ARG A 52 6.57 8.86 4.35
N LYS A 53 6.82 7.55 4.31
CA LYS A 53 7.65 6.89 3.30
C LYS A 53 6.86 6.60 2.02
N PHE A 54 7.53 6.66 0.87
CA PHE A 54 6.96 6.38 -0.45
C PHE A 54 7.90 5.47 -1.25
N PHE A 55 7.33 4.51 -1.97
CA PHE A 55 8.08 3.58 -2.83
C PHE A 55 7.41 3.48 -4.20
N LEU A 56 8.18 3.62 -5.28
CA LEU A 56 7.69 3.49 -6.65
C LEU A 56 8.00 2.08 -7.20
N LEU A 57 6.94 1.30 -7.44
CA LEU A 57 7.03 0.03 -8.13
C LEU A 57 6.64 0.20 -9.60
N TYR A 58 7.59 0.00 -10.52
CA TYR A 58 7.39 0.19 -11.96
C TYR A 58 7.68 -1.09 -12.77
N GLY A 59 7.20 -1.13 -14.03
CA GLY A 59 7.37 -2.27 -14.93
C GLY A 59 6.19 -2.44 -15.89
N MET A 60 6.32 -3.37 -16.86
CA MET A 60 5.30 -3.64 -17.88
C MET A 60 3.93 -4.01 -17.29
N GLY A 61 2.88 -3.88 -18.10
CA GLY A 61 1.54 -4.38 -17.76
C GLY A 61 1.57 -5.88 -17.47
N GLY A 62 0.74 -6.35 -16.53
CA GLY A 62 0.62 -7.78 -16.21
C GLY A 62 1.79 -8.40 -15.43
N ILE A 63 2.91 -7.70 -15.20
CA ILE A 63 4.10 -8.25 -14.50
C ILE A 63 3.88 -8.57 -13.01
N GLY A 64 2.71 -8.25 -12.47
CA GLY A 64 2.35 -8.58 -11.08
C GLY A 64 2.60 -7.47 -10.05
N LYS A 65 2.75 -6.19 -10.44
CA LYS A 65 2.98 -5.08 -9.49
C LYS A 65 1.94 -5.02 -8.36
N THR A 66 0.66 -5.14 -8.71
CA THR A 66 -0.42 -5.19 -7.73
C THR A 66 -0.29 -6.39 -6.79
N GLN A 67 0.10 -7.56 -7.33
CA GLN A 67 0.30 -8.77 -6.53
C GLN A 67 1.48 -8.64 -5.55
N ILE A 68 2.57 -7.96 -5.95
CA ILE A 68 3.68 -7.60 -5.04
C ILE A 68 3.17 -6.75 -3.88
N CYS A 69 2.37 -5.70 -4.14
CA CYS A 69 1.82 -4.86 -3.08
C CYS A 69 0.88 -5.63 -2.14
N LEU A 70 0.02 -6.48 -2.68
CA LEU A 70 -0.90 -7.29 -1.86
C LEU A 70 -0.12 -8.26 -0.97
N ARG A 71 0.87 -8.94 -1.55
CA ARG A 71 1.73 -9.89 -0.83
C ARG A 71 2.58 -9.21 0.24
N PHE A 72 3.13 -8.03 -0.05
CA PHE A 72 3.89 -7.25 0.92
C PHE A 72 3.07 -6.92 2.17
N ILE A 73 1.83 -6.45 2.01
CA ILE A 73 0.97 -6.11 3.15
C ILE A 73 0.56 -7.38 3.92
N GLU A 74 0.30 -8.49 3.22
CA GLU A 74 0.08 -9.79 3.87
C GLU A 74 1.29 -10.19 4.72
N ASP A 75 2.49 -10.21 4.12
CA ASP A 75 3.72 -10.57 4.82
C ASP A 75 3.88 -9.66 6.05
N MET A 76 3.73 -8.34 5.91
CA MET A 76 3.82 -7.39 7.04
C MET A 76 2.79 -7.63 8.14
N SER A 77 1.55 -7.99 7.79
CA SER A 77 0.51 -8.27 8.79
C SER A 77 0.75 -9.54 9.61
N TYR A 78 1.63 -10.44 9.16
CA TYR A 78 2.06 -11.60 9.94
C TYR A 78 3.26 -11.32 10.85
N TRP A 79 3.94 -10.18 10.70
CA TRP A 79 5.12 -9.82 11.48
C TRP A 79 4.82 -8.87 12.65
N ASP A 80 3.60 -8.34 12.76
CA ASP A 80 3.07 -7.61 13.93
C ASP A 80 2.44 -8.58 14.95
#